data_AF-A0A5E6MCW7-F1
#
_entry.id   AF-A0A5E6MCW7-F1
#
_cell.length_a   1.000
_cell.length_b   1.000
_cell.length_c   1.000
_cell.angle_alpha   90.00
_cell.angle_beta   90.00
_cell.angle_gamma   90.00
#
_symmetry.space_group_name_H-M   'P 1'
#
loop_
_entity.id
_entity.type
_entity.pdbx_description
1 polymer ?
#
loop_
_entity_poly.entity_id
_entity_poly.type
_entity_poly.pdbx_seq_one_letter_code
_entity_poly.pdbx_strand_id
1 'polypeptide(L)'
;MRRTFLAFAALLTLGFSALAQPPILPDPKLTPGDTFPVGRADVCVPGYSKKVRNVPIALKREALRRYGVPLGDRRDYEIDHLIPLALGGSNSIRNLWPQSRKTSPWNAGKKDFLEDRLHKLVCSGKVDLAEAQKAISTNWIDAYRKYIGQGGRTPKGEGKAGVPSAAAASQGSLVWVNTRSGAYWKPGSSFYGKTKQGQYMSEQEARAKGFHPAHGTGE
;
A
#
# COMPACT_ATOMS: atom_id res chain seq x y z
N MET A 1 -36.25 42.46 53.00
CA MET A 1 -36.10 41.13 52.37
C MET A 1 -35.20 41.27 51.15
N ARG A 2 -33.94 40.83 51.22
CA ARG A 2 -33.00 40.80 50.08
C ARG A 2 -32.81 39.33 49.68
N ARG A 3 -33.24 38.96 48.48
CA ARG A 3 -33.01 37.63 47.91
C ARG A 3 -31.76 37.69 47.05
N THR A 4 -30.66 37.11 47.54
CA THR A 4 -29.44 36.88 46.77
C THR A 4 -29.64 35.67 45.86
N PHE A 5 -29.63 35.88 44.55
CA PHE A 5 -29.58 34.80 43.57
C PHE A 5 -28.11 34.43 43.32
N LEU A 6 -27.72 33.21 43.69
CA LEU A 6 -26.44 32.62 43.31
C LEU A 6 -26.55 32.10 41.87
N ALA A 7 -25.85 32.73 40.93
CA ALA A 7 -25.73 32.25 39.57
C ALA A 7 -24.72 31.08 39.52
N PHE A 8 -25.22 29.87 39.28
CA PHE A 8 -24.37 28.72 38.94
C PHE A 8 -23.95 28.85 37.47
N ALA A 9 -22.70 29.22 37.22
CA ALA A 9 -22.09 29.11 35.90
C ALA A 9 -21.74 27.64 35.65
N ALA A 10 -22.58 26.94 34.88
CA ALA A 10 -22.28 25.59 34.40
C ALA A 10 -21.19 25.67 33.32
N LEU A 11 -19.96 25.32 33.67
CA LEU A 11 -18.84 25.21 32.73
C LEU A 11 -19.03 23.94 31.87
N LEU A 12 -19.67 24.09 30.71
CA LEU A 12 -19.78 23.03 29.70
C LEU A 12 -18.40 22.75 29.09
N THR A 13 -17.68 21.78 29.64
CA THR A 13 -16.48 21.24 28.99
C THR A 13 -16.91 20.44 27.76
N LEU A 14 -16.81 21.03 26.58
CA LEU A 14 -16.87 20.32 25.30
C LEU A 14 -15.70 19.32 25.25
N GLY A 15 -15.97 18.07 25.62
CA GLY A 15 -15.03 16.97 25.43
C GLY A 15 -14.79 16.78 23.94
N PHE A 16 -13.64 17.22 23.44
CA PHE A 16 -13.14 16.81 22.13
C PHE A 16 -12.84 15.32 22.19
N SER A 17 -13.78 14.49 21.74
CA SER A 17 -13.49 13.10 21.41
C SER A 17 -12.55 13.10 20.21
N ALA A 18 -11.24 13.03 20.47
CA ALA A 18 -10.26 12.76 19.44
C ALA A 18 -10.57 11.37 18.86
N LEU A 19 -11.16 11.33 17.67
CA LEU A 19 -11.27 10.08 16.91
C LEU A 19 -9.84 9.58 16.67
N ALA A 20 -9.45 8.51 17.36
CA ALA A 20 -8.17 7.86 17.13
C ALA A 20 -8.08 7.50 15.64
N GLN A 21 -7.05 8.02 14.96
CA GLN A 21 -6.85 7.68 13.55
C GLN A 21 -6.60 6.17 13.43
N PRO A 22 -7.13 5.52 12.38
CA PRO A 22 -6.87 4.09 12.15
C PRO A 22 -5.37 3.80 12.17
N PRO A 23 -4.92 2.69 12.77
CA PRO A 23 -3.51 2.37 12.81
C PRO A 23 -2.97 2.20 11.39
N ILE A 24 -1.90 2.93 11.09
CA ILE A 24 -1.24 2.89 9.78
C ILE A 24 -0.36 1.62 9.64
N LEU A 25 0.20 1.14 10.76
CA LEU A 25 0.97 -0.10 10.86
C LEU A 25 0.25 -1.07 11.81
N PRO A 26 0.34 -2.39 11.59
CA PRO A 26 -0.14 -3.36 12.56
C PRO A 26 0.68 -3.31 13.85
N ASP A 27 0.08 -3.70 14.97
CA ASP A 27 0.80 -3.92 16.22
C ASP A 27 1.62 -5.22 16.09
N PRO A 28 2.95 -5.17 16.20
CA PRO A 28 3.80 -6.36 16.03
C PRO A 28 3.56 -7.44 17.09
N LYS A 29 2.94 -7.13 18.23
CA LYS A 29 2.54 -8.12 19.23
C LYS A 29 1.29 -8.89 18.81
N LEU A 30 0.37 -8.23 18.08
CA LEU A 30 -0.88 -8.83 17.61
C LEU A 30 -0.69 -9.52 16.27
N THR A 31 0.10 -8.92 15.38
CA THR A 31 0.32 -9.35 14.00
C THR A 31 1.82 -9.36 13.67
N PRO A 32 2.60 -10.31 14.21
CA PRO A 32 4.04 -10.42 13.93
C PRO A 32 4.38 -10.84 12.49
N GLY A 33 3.43 -11.41 11.73
CA GLY A 33 3.64 -11.84 10.34
C GLY A 33 3.93 -13.33 10.20
N ASP A 34 3.06 -14.21 10.71
CA ASP A 34 3.19 -15.67 10.54
C ASP A 34 3.15 -16.10 9.05
N THR A 35 3.99 -17.06 8.66
CA THR A 35 4.07 -17.62 7.30
C THR A 35 3.67 -19.10 7.24
N PHE A 36 3.31 -19.59 6.05
CA PHE A 36 3.27 -21.02 5.76
C PHE A 36 4.70 -21.58 5.57
N PRO A 37 4.91 -22.90 5.74
CA PRO A 37 6.20 -23.54 5.45
C PRO A 37 6.37 -23.76 3.93
N VAL A 38 6.47 -22.67 3.16
CA VAL A 38 6.58 -22.67 1.69
C VAL A 38 7.78 -21.87 1.22
N GLY A 39 8.32 -22.22 0.05
CA GLY A 39 9.45 -21.55 -0.57
C GLY A 39 9.08 -20.75 -1.82
N ARG A 40 10.10 -20.13 -2.44
CA ARG A 40 9.95 -19.40 -3.71
C ARG A 40 9.32 -20.26 -4.81
N ALA A 41 9.67 -21.54 -4.86
CA ALA A 41 9.16 -22.47 -5.86
C ALA A 41 7.64 -22.65 -5.76
N ASP A 42 7.06 -22.56 -4.56
CA ASP A 42 5.62 -22.72 -4.33
C ASP A 42 4.86 -21.41 -4.63
N VAL A 43 5.33 -20.29 -4.07
CA VAL A 43 4.61 -19.01 -4.11
C VAL A 43 4.64 -18.36 -5.51
N CYS A 44 5.54 -18.82 -6.38
CA CYS A 44 5.64 -18.37 -7.77
C CYS A 44 4.86 -19.26 -8.75
N VAL A 45 4.19 -20.31 -8.28
CA VAL A 45 3.27 -21.10 -9.12
C VAL A 45 2.01 -20.27 -9.41
N PRO A 46 1.59 -20.12 -10.68
CA PRO A 46 0.34 -19.47 -11.02
C PRO A 46 -0.84 -20.01 -10.22
N GLY A 47 -1.54 -19.11 -9.52
CA GLY A 47 -2.72 -19.46 -8.73
C GLY A 47 -2.44 -19.93 -7.30
N TYR A 48 -1.20 -19.95 -6.81
CA TYR A 48 -0.87 -20.30 -5.42
C TYR A 48 -1.79 -19.57 -4.41
N SER A 49 -1.81 -18.24 -4.42
CA SER A 49 -2.62 -17.44 -3.48
C SER A 49 -4.11 -17.74 -3.58
N LYS A 50 -4.62 -18.12 -4.76
CA LYS A 50 -6.04 -18.50 -4.91
C LYS A 50 -6.36 -19.79 -4.17
N LYS A 51 -5.42 -20.74 -4.10
CA LYS A 51 -5.62 -22.02 -3.40
C LYS A 51 -5.63 -21.85 -1.88
N VAL A 52 -4.86 -20.90 -1.36
CA VAL A 52 -4.66 -20.74 0.09
C VAL A 52 -5.43 -19.59 0.73
N ARG A 53 -6.29 -18.86 0.00
CA ARG A 53 -6.94 -17.60 0.48
C ARG A 53 -8.11 -17.74 1.47
N ASN A 54 -8.31 -18.91 2.08
CA ASN A 54 -9.47 -19.11 2.96
C ASN A 54 -9.25 -18.50 4.35
N VAL A 55 -10.00 -17.43 4.66
CA VAL A 55 -10.03 -16.79 5.99
C VAL A 55 -11.47 -16.79 6.51
N PRO A 56 -11.80 -17.60 7.53
CA PRO A 56 -13.14 -17.67 8.10
C PRO A 56 -13.64 -16.31 8.63
N ILE A 57 -14.94 -16.06 8.52
CA ILE A 57 -15.57 -14.82 9.02
C ILE A 57 -15.28 -14.60 10.52
N ALA A 58 -15.28 -15.68 11.32
CA ALA A 58 -14.93 -15.61 12.74
C ALA A 58 -13.54 -15.03 12.97
N LEU A 59 -12.56 -15.41 12.15
CA LEU A 59 -11.19 -14.91 12.24
C LEU A 59 -11.09 -13.44 11.82
N LYS A 60 -11.87 -13.04 10.81
CA LYS A 60 -11.97 -11.62 10.39
C LYS A 60 -12.54 -10.73 11.50
N ARG A 61 -13.57 -11.22 12.22
CA ARG A 61 -14.16 -10.53 13.37
C ARG A 61 -13.18 -10.46 14.54
N GLU A 62 -12.43 -11.54 14.78
CA GLU A 62 -11.40 -11.57 15.82
C GLU A 62 -10.27 -10.57 15.55
N ALA A 63 -9.85 -10.40 14.29
CA ALA A 63 -8.86 -9.39 13.91
C ALA A 63 -9.34 -7.97 14.22
N LEU A 64 -10.60 -7.63 13.91
CA LEU A 64 -11.19 -6.33 14.28
C LEU A 64 -11.21 -6.16 15.81
N ARG A 65 -11.66 -7.19 16.54
CA ARG A 65 -11.78 -7.16 18.01
C ARG A 65 -10.44 -6.91 18.69
N ARG A 66 -9.36 -7.58 18.26
CA ARG A 66 -8.01 -7.42 18.84
C ARG A 66 -7.46 -6.02 18.71
N TYR A 67 -7.86 -5.30 17.67
CA TYR A 67 -7.45 -3.92 17.39
C TYR A 67 -8.47 -2.89 17.89
N GLY A 68 -9.51 -3.31 18.63
CA GLY A 68 -10.54 -2.42 19.16
C GLY A 68 -11.41 -1.76 18.09
N VAL A 69 -11.47 -2.31 16.87
CA VAL A 69 -12.27 -1.75 15.78
C VAL A 69 -13.72 -2.20 15.92
N PRO A 70 -14.68 -1.28 16.08
CA PRO A 70 -16.10 -1.62 16.14
C PRO A 70 -16.58 -2.29 14.84
N LEU A 71 -17.50 -3.25 14.95
CA LEU A 71 -18.06 -3.92 13.76
C LEU A 71 -18.84 -2.95 12.84
N GLY A 72 -19.33 -1.83 13.37
CA GLY A 72 -19.95 -0.76 12.57
C GLY A 72 -18.98 -0.12 11.58
N ASP A 73 -17.70 -0.03 11.96
CA ASP A 73 -16.65 0.64 11.18
C ASP A 73 -15.95 -0.31 10.20
N ARG A 74 -16.31 -1.60 10.19
CA ARG A 74 -15.64 -2.65 9.40
C ARG A 74 -15.47 -2.34 7.91
N ARG A 75 -16.32 -1.47 7.34
CA ARG A 75 -16.27 -1.09 5.92
C ARG A 75 -15.07 -0.21 5.59
N ASP A 76 -14.51 0.45 6.59
CA ASP A 76 -13.36 1.34 6.46
C ASP A 76 -12.04 0.56 6.48
N TYR A 77 -12.11 -0.74 6.74
CA TYR A 77 -10.98 -1.62 6.88
C TYR A 77 -11.04 -2.78 5.88
N GLU A 78 -9.87 -3.24 5.48
CA GLU A 78 -9.64 -4.55 4.89
C GLU A 78 -9.06 -5.46 5.97
N ILE A 79 -9.56 -6.68 6.11
CA ILE A 79 -8.87 -7.68 6.93
C ILE A 79 -7.82 -8.31 6.06
N ASP A 80 -6.60 -7.87 6.30
CA ASP A 80 -5.49 -8.07 5.40
C ASP A 80 -4.35 -8.85 6.07
N HIS A 81 -3.55 -9.48 5.25
CA HIS A 81 -2.38 -10.25 5.64
C HIS A 81 -1.16 -9.33 5.73
N LEU A 82 -0.46 -9.22 6.87
CA LEU A 82 0.75 -8.39 6.97
C LEU A 82 1.82 -8.84 5.95
N ILE A 83 2.14 -10.13 5.94
CA ILE A 83 2.84 -10.77 4.83
C ILE A 83 1.76 -11.35 3.89
N PRO A 84 1.67 -10.94 2.61
CA PRO A 84 0.64 -11.45 1.71
C PRO A 84 0.82 -12.94 1.43
N LEU A 85 -0.28 -13.60 1.07
CA LEU A 85 -0.26 -14.99 0.60
C LEU A 85 0.71 -15.18 -0.58
N ALA A 86 0.83 -14.19 -1.48
CA ALA A 86 1.77 -14.23 -2.59
C ALA A 86 3.25 -14.32 -2.14
N LEU A 87 3.55 -13.93 -0.91
CA LEU A 87 4.88 -14.07 -0.29
C LEU A 87 4.88 -15.16 0.79
N GLY A 88 3.96 -16.11 0.75
CA GLY A 88 3.90 -17.24 1.67
C GLY A 88 3.37 -16.87 3.07
N GLY A 89 2.76 -15.71 3.25
CA GLY A 89 2.06 -15.38 4.50
C GLY A 89 0.95 -16.38 4.81
N SER A 90 0.66 -16.59 6.09
CA SER A 90 -0.35 -17.54 6.56
C SER A 90 -1.71 -16.88 6.78
N ASN A 91 -2.78 -17.67 6.88
CA ASN A 91 -4.10 -17.19 7.33
C ASN A 91 -4.22 -17.07 8.86
N SER A 92 -3.12 -17.18 9.61
CA SER A 92 -3.11 -17.09 11.07
C SER A 92 -3.60 -15.71 11.53
N ILE A 93 -4.26 -15.66 12.69
CA ILE A 93 -4.61 -14.38 13.33
C ILE A 93 -3.38 -13.50 13.62
N ARG A 94 -2.19 -14.12 13.74
CA ARG A 94 -0.89 -13.46 13.91
C ARG A 94 -0.32 -12.88 12.60
N ASN A 95 -1.00 -13.09 11.48
CA ASN A 95 -0.70 -12.43 10.20
C ASN A 95 -1.88 -11.59 9.71
N LEU A 96 -3.00 -11.52 10.43
CA LEU A 96 -4.17 -10.74 10.05
C LEU A 96 -4.30 -9.46 10.88
N TRP A 97 -4.67 -8.36 10.23
CA TRP A 97 -4.93 -7.07 10.87
C TRP A 97 -5.97 -6.26 10.09
N PRO A 98 -6.68 -5.32 10.74
CA PRO A 98 -7.57 -4.41 10.05
C PRO A 98 -6.77 -3.26 9.43
N GLN A 99 -6.47 -3.36 8.14
CA GLN A 99 -5.81 -2.30 7.39
C GLN A 99 -6.81 -1.25 6.94
N SER A 100 -6.55 0.02 7.24
CA SER A 100 -7.44 1.10 6.81
C SER A 100 -7.43 1.30 5.29
N ARG A 101 -8.63 1.54 4.74
CA ARG A 101 -8.85 2.00 3.36
C ARG A 101 -8.84 3.52 3.23
N LYS A 102 -8.91 4.25 4.36
CA LYS A 102 -9.17 5.70 4.40
C LYS A 102 -7.95 6.55 4.74
N THR A 103 -6.95 5.97 5.42
CA THR A 103 -5.74 6.70 5.78
C THR A 103 -4.98 7.18 4.54
N SER A 104 -4.43 8.39 4.60
CA SER A 104 -3.72 9.02 3.49
C SER A 104 -2.33 9.48 3.97
N PRO A 105 -1.26 9.29 3.16
CA PRO A 105 -1.24 8.60 1.88
C PRO A 105 -1.25 7.07 1.99
N TRP A 106 -1.07 6.53 3.21
CA TRP A 106 -0.82 5.11 3.48
C TRP A 106 -2.12 4.35 3.75
N ASN A 107 -2.58 3.53 2.82
CA ASN A 107 -3.79 2.70 2.93
C ASN A 107 -3.57 1.32 2.27
N ALA A 108 -4.59 0.47 2.35
CA ALA A 108 -4.63 -0.85 1.72
C ALA A 108 -4.14 -0.84 0.27
N GLY A 109 -4.65 0.06 -0.57
CA GLY A 109 -4.23 0.13 -1.98
C GLY A 109 -2.73 0.41 -2.16
N LYS A 110 -2.10 1.21 -1.29
CA LYS A 110 -0.63 1.39 -1.34
C LYS A 110 0.12 0.12 -0.97
N LYS A 111 -0.37 -0.63 0.02
CA LYS A 111 0.24 -1.91 0.38
C LYS A 111 0.10 -2.92 -0.77
N ASP A 112 -1.06 -3.01 -1.42
CA ASP A 112 -1.27 -3.88 -2.61
C ASP A 112 -0.18 -3.66 -3.67
N PHE A 113 0.13 -2.39 -4.00
CA PHE A 113 1.21 -2.08 -4.96
C PHE A 113 2.59 -2.60 -4.52
N LEU A 114 2.91 -2.51 -3.22
CA LEU A 114 4.15 -3.07 -2.67
C LEU A 114 4.15 -4.61 -2.76
N GLU A 115 3.04 -5.25 -2.41
CA GLU A 115 2.91 -6.71 -2.44
C GLU A 115 3.15 -7.26 -3.85
N ASP A 116 2.48 -6.67 -4.84
CA ASP A 116 2.65 -7.01 -6.25
C ASP A 116 4.10 -6.82 -6.70
N ARG A 117 4.75 -5.74 -6.25
CA ARG A 117 6.16 -5.46 -6.57
C ARG A 117 7.09 -6.49 -5.94
N LEU A 118 6.93 -6.79 -4.66
CA LEU A 118 7.73 -7.76 -3.94
C LEU A 118 7.57 -9.16 -4.53
N HIS A 119 6.35 -9.58 -4.86
CA HIS A 119 6.10 -10.87 -5.50
C HIS A 119 6.84 -10.99 -6.83
N LYS A 120 6.76 -9.96 -7.69
CA LYS A 120 7.51 -9.91 -8.96
C LYS A 120 9.03 -9.97 -8.74
N LEU A 121 9.56 -9.27 -7.74
CA LEU A 121 10.98 -9.29 -7.42
C LEU A 121 11.43 -10.67 -6.93
N VAL A 122 10.65 -11.31 -6.07
CA VAL A 122 10.90 -12.67 -5.59
C VAL A 122 10.84 -13.69 -6.72
N CYS A 123 9.79 -13.65 -7.55
CA CYS A 123 9.65 -14.62 -8.65
C CYS A 123 10.63 -14.41 -9.80
N SER A 124 11.22 -13.22 -9.93
CA SER A 124 12.36 -12.97 -10.82
C SER A 124 13.73 -13.22 -10.18
N GLY A 125 13.78 -13.63 -8.92
CA GLY A 125 15.04 -13.91 -8.20
C GLY A 125 15.85 -12.67 -7.83
N LYS A 126 15.26 -11.47 -7.89
CA LYS A 126 15.94 -10.20 -7.56
C LYS A 126 15.94 -9.87 -6.07
N VAL A 127 15.04 -10.50 -5.31
CA VAL A 127 14.91 -10.36 -3.85
C VAL A 127 14.61 -11.74 -3.30
N ASP A 128 15.26 -12.14 -2.21
CA ASP A 128 14.95 -13.41 -1.56
C ASP A 128 13.58 -13.36 -0.90
N LEU A 129 12.86 -14.49 -0.90
CA LEU A 129 11.53 -14.59 -0.27
C LEU A 129 11.58 -14.15 1.21
N ALA A 130 12.59 -14.61 1.95
CA ALA A 130 12.80 -14.23 3.34
C ALA A 130 13.11 -12.74 3.52
N GLU A 131 13.85 -12.11 2.60
CA GLU A 131 14.10 -10.66 2.63
C GLU A 131 12.78 -9.89 2.42
N ALA A 132 11.97 -10.28 1.43
CA ALA A 132 10.68 -9.65 1.16
C ALA A 132 9.72 -9.79 2.35
N GLN A 133 9.64 -10.99 2.94
CA GLN A 133 8.86 -11.28 4.14
C GLN A 133 9.30 -10.41 5.33
N LYS A 134 10.60 -10.34 5.60
CA LYS A 134 11.15 -9.52 6.68
C LYS A 134 10.87 -8.03 6.45
N ALA A 135 11.07 -7.54 5.23
CA ALA A 135 10.89 -6.13 4.91
C ALA A 135 9.44 -5.69 5.12
N ILE A 136 8.47 -6.42 4.58
CA ILE A 136 7.05 -6.04 4.69
C ILE A 136 6.50 -6.20 6.12
N SER A 137 6.93 -7.24 6.85
CA SER A 137 6.49 -7.46 8.24
C SER A 137 7.09 -6.48 9.24
N THR A 138 8.32 -6.02 9.01
CA THR A 138 8.97 -5.04 9.90
C THR A 138 8.31 -3.67 9.78
N ASN A 139 8.19 -3.16 8.54
CA ASN A 139 7.54 -1.89 8.26
C ASN A 139 7.18 -1.81 6.77
N TRP A 140 5.92 -2.06 6.43
CA TRP A 140 5.47 -2.07 5.04
C TRP A 140 5.57 -0.69 4.37
N ILE A 141 5.58 0.43 5.11
CA ILE A 141 5.77 1.77 4.54
C ILE A 141 7.21 1.98 4.10
N ASP A 142 8.17 1.58 4.93
CA ASP A 142 9.59 1.68 4.56
C ASP A 142 9.92 0.68 3.45
N ALA A 143 9.32 -0.50 3.45
CA ALA A 143 9.38 -1.44 2.33
C ALA A 143 8.78 -0.81 1.05
N TYR A 144 7.64 -0.12 1.13
CA TYR A 144 7.05 0.61 0.00
C TYR A 144 8.06 1.63 -0.55
N ARG A 145 8.61 2.48 0.32
CA ARG A 145 9.62 3.48 -0.07
C ARG A 145 10.85 2.84 -0.71
N LYS A 146 11.33 1.71 -0.18
CA LYS A 146 12.46 0.95 -0.74
C LYS A 146 12.14 0.37 -2.12
N TYR A 147 11.12 -0.48 -2.23
CA TYR A 147 10.93 -1.30 -3.43
C TYR A 147 10.11 -0.62 -4.54
N ILE A 148 9.34 0.42 -4.22
CA ILE A 148 8.63 1.26 -5.18
C ILE A 148 9.43 2.53 -5.51
N GLY A 149 10.04 3.17 -4.50
CA GLY A 149 10.80 4.42 -4.68
C GLY A 149 12.16 4.23 -5.36
N GLN A 150 12.80 3.06 -5.25
CA GLN A 150 14.12 2.79 -5.85
C GLN A 150 14.02 2.12 -7.24
N GLY A 151 13.10 2.55 -8.10
CA GLY A 151 12.87 2.02 -9.46
C GLY A 151 14.07 2.02 -10.44
N GLY A 152 15.32 2.08 -9.97
CA GLY A 152 16.55 1.97 -10.75
C GLY A 152 17.84 1.70 -9.95
N ARG A 153 17.80 1.28 -8.68
CA ARG A 153 19.01 0.87 -7.95
C ARG A 153 18.88 -0.54 -7.39
N THR A 154 19.50 -1.49 -8.07
CA THR A 154 19.92 -2.75 -7.46
C THR A 154 20.95 -2.41 -6.36
N PRO A 155 20.78 -2.90 -5.12
CA PRO A 155 21.93 -3.07 -4.24
C PRO A 155 22.80 -4.15 -4.90
N LYS A 156 23.82 -3.71 -5.64
CA LYS A 156 24.97 -4.57 -5.95
C LYS A 156 25.57 -4.93 -4.59
N GLY A 157 25.78 -6.22 -4.37
CA GLY A 157 26.22 -6.77 -3.09
C GLY A 157 27.33 -5.96 -2.44
N GLU A 158 27.32 -5.96 -1.11
CA GLU A 158 28.32 -5.32 -0.27
C GLU A 158 29.73 -5.72 -0.70
N GLY A 159 30.37 -4.78 -1.39
CA GLY A 159 31.78 -4.73 -1.75
C GLY A 159 32.19 -3.26 -1.82
N LYS A 160 32.70 -2.78 -0.68
CA LYS A 160 33.36 -1.51 -0.34
C LYS A 160 33.47 -0.33 -1.35
N ALA A 161 33.14 0.85 -0.81
CA ALA A 161 33.78 2.18 -0.93
C ALA A 161 33.80 2.97 -2.27
N GLY A 162 33.31 4.22 -2.22
CA GLY A 162 33.63 5.31 -3.18
C GLY A 162 32.45 6.23 -3.52
N VAL A 163 32.58 7.53 -3.29
CA VAL A 163 31.61 8.64 -3.52
C VAL A 163 32.39 9.78 -4.22
N PRO A 164 31.81 10.82 -4.87
CA PRO A 164 30.63 11.00 -5.76
C PRO A 164 31.01 11.73 -7.09
N SER A 165 30.04 12.02 -7.99
CA SER A 165 29.63 13.41 -8.32
C SER A 165 28.66 13.54 -9.51
N ALA A 166 27.72 14.48 -9.32
CA ALA A 166 26.86 15.30 -10.18
C ALA A 166 26.70 15.03 -11.70
N ALA A 167 25.43 14.94 -12.11
CA ALA A 167 24.85 15.91 -13.06
C ALA A 167 23.32 15.95 -12.86
N ALA A 168 22.81 17.15 -12.57
CA ALA A 168 21.41 17.47 -12.38
C ALA A 168 20.73 17.85 -13.72
N ALA A 169 19.39 17.91 -13.68
CA ALA A 169 18.44 18.47 -14.68
C ALA A 169 18.02 17.51 -15.82
N SER A 170 16.75 17.36 -16.20
CA SER A 170 15.56 18.21 -16.04
C SER A 170 14.25 17.39 -16.06
N GLN A 171 13.15 18.06 -15.74
CA GLN A 171 11.82 17.51 -15.45
C GLN A 171 11.06 16.98 -16.68
N GLY A 172 10.20 15.99 -16.47
CA GLY A 172 9.18 15.59 -17.44
C GLY A 172 8.12 14.70 -16.81
N SER A 173 7.01 15.29 -16.40
CA SER A 173 5.80 14.60 -15.95
C SER A 173 5.40 13.51 -16.95
N LEU A 174 5.43 12.24 -16.54
CA LEU A 174 5.04 11.12 -17.40
C LEU A 174 3.58 11.29 -17.85
N VAL A 175 3.27 11.00 -19.10
CA VAL A 175 1.90 10.91 -19.61
C VAL A 175 1.36 9.50 -19.38
N TRP A 176 0.07 9.39 -19.12
CA TRP A 176 -0.64 8.11 -19.08
C TRP A 176 -1.12 7.76 -20.49
N VAL A 177 -0.58 6.71 -21.09
CA VAL A 177 -0.90 6.25 -22.45
C VAL A 177 -1.83 5.07 -22.37
N ASN A 178 -2.90 5.05 -23.17
CA ASN A 178 -3.71 3.86 -23.40
C ASN A 178 -3.23 3.14 -24.66
N THR A 179 -2.68 1.94 -24.48
CA THR A 179 -2.10 1.14 -25.56
C THR A 179 -3.12 0.59 -26.54
N ARG A 180 -4.41 0.59 -26.18
CA ARG A 180 -5.50 0.11 -27.03
C ARG A 180 -6.10 1.21 -27.89
N SER A 181 -6.21 2.44 -27.38
CA SER A 181 -6.88 3.53 -28.09
C SER A 181 -5.93 4.50 -28.81
N GLY A 182 -4.62 4.35 -28.65
CA GLY A 182 -3.65 5.26 -29.25
C GLY A 182 -3.56 6.63 -28.57
N ALA A 183 -4.31 6.85 -27.47
CA ALA A 183 -4.43 8.16 -26.82
C ALA A 183 -3.58 8.27 -25.55
N TYR A 184 -3.12 9.48 -25.22
CA TYR A 184 -2.46 9.76 -23.94
C TYR A 184 -2.97 11.02 -23.24
N TRP A 185 -2.78 11.06 -21.92
CA TRP A 185 -3.22 12.12 -21.03
C TRP A 185 -2.06 12.63 -20.17
N LYS A 186 -2.00 13.96 -19.95
CA LYS A 186 -1.04 14.60 -19.04
C LYS A 186 -1.49 14.48 -17.58
N PRO A 187 -0.58 14.60 -16.60
CA PRO A 187 -0.98 14.67 -15.20
C PRO A 187 -1.95 15.82 -14.95
N GLY A 188 -2.97 15.59 -14.13
CA GLY A 188 -4.04 16.55 -13.86
C GLY A 188 -5.34 16.26 -14.61
N SER A 189 -5.29 15.55 -15.74
CA SER A 189 -6.51 15.21 -16.47
C SER A 189 -7.34 14.13 -15.77
N SER A 190 -8.65 14.15 -16.01
CA SER A 190 -9.61 13.21 -15.42
C SER A 190 -9.33 11.74 -15.71
N PHE A 191 -8.54 11.41 -16.74
CA PHE A 191 -8.26 10.03 -17.17
C PHE A 191 -6.81 9.57 -16.94
N TYR A 192 -5.97 10.41 -16.35
CA TYR A 192 -4.59 10.08 -16.00
C TYR A 192 -4.53 8.90 -15.00
N GLY A 193 -3.98 7.75 -15.41
CA GLY A 193 -3.81 6.58 -14.56
C GLY A 193 -5.06 5.71 -14.36
N LYS A 194 -6.16 5.97 -15.08
CA LYS A 194 -7.47 5.36 -14.76
C LYS A 194 -7.96 4.32 -15.77
N THR A 195 -7.36 4.20 -16.95
CA THR A 195 -7.80 3.21 -17.95
C THR A 195 -7.25 1.82 -17.61
N LYS A 196 -7.97 0.75 -17.94
CA LYS A 196 -7.54 -0.63 -17.59
C LYS A 196 -6.27 -1.09 -18.32
N GLN A 197 -6.00 -0.49 -19.49
CA GLN A 197 -4.86 -0.82 -20.36
C GLN A 197 -4.09 0.46 -20.62
N GLY A 198 -3.22 0.82 -19.68
CA GLY A 198 -2.36 1.98 -19.87
C GLY A 198 -1.03 1.88 -19.16
N GLN A 199 -0.13 2.74 -19.59
CA GLN A 199 1.26 2.78 -19.16
C GLN A 199 1.73 4.22 -19.06
N TYR A 200 2.61 4.49 -18.11
CA TYR A 200 3.27 5.78 -18.02
C TYR A 200 4.49 5.81 -18.93
N MET A 201 4.63 6.86 -19.74
CA MET A 201 5.85 7.12 -20.52
C MET A 201 6.04 8.63 -20.70
N SER A 202 7.17 9.06 -21.26
CA SER A 202 7.36 10.47 -21.58
C SER A 202 6.45 10.89 -22.74
N GLU A 203 6.06 12.17 -22.81
CA GLU A 203 5.25 12.67 -23.94
C GLU A 203 5.97 12.49 -25.28
N GLN A 204 7.30 12.64 -25.28
CA GLN A 204 8.13 12.44 -26.47
C GLN A 204 8.12 10.98 -26.93
N GLU A 205 8.26 10.03 -26.00
CA GLU A 205 8.19 8.61 -26.30
C GLU A 205 6.79 8.20 -26.80
N ALA A 206 5.74 8.77 -26.22
CA ALA A 206 4.37 8.55 -26.67
C ALA A 206 4.19 8.97 -28.14
N ARG A 207 4.64 10.18 -28.50
CA ARG A 207 4.58 10.68 -29.88
C ARG A 207 5.44 9.85 -30.84
N ALA A 208 6.65 9.46 -30.43
CA ALA A 208 7.54 8.62 -31.23
C ALA A 208 6.94 7.24 -31.52
N LYS A 209 6.14 6.71 -30.58
CA LYS A 209 5.41 5.44 -30.75
C LYS A 209 4.04 5.59 -31.44
N GLY A 210 3.73 6.77 -31.99
CA GLY A 210 2.51 7.03 -32.74
C GLY A 210 1.26 7.31 -31.88
N PHE A 211 1.42 7.50 -30.57
CA PHE A 211 0.32 7.91 -29.71
C PHE A 211 0.02 9.41 -29.86
N HIS A 212 -1.26 9.78 -29.90
CA HIS A 212 -1.73 11.16 -29.99
C HIS A 212 -2.34 11.64 -28.67
N PRO A 213 -2.28 12.95 -28.34
CA PRO A 213 -2.98 13.46 -27.17
C PRO A 213 -4.48 13.20 -27.31
N ALA A 214 -5.15 12.84 -26.21
CA ALA A 214 -6.60 12.66 -26.24
C ALA A 214 -7.31 14.00 -26.56
N HIS A 215 -7.96 14.10 -27.72
CA HIS A 215 -8.74 15.29 -28.08
C HIS A 215 -10.05 15.33 -27.27
N GLY A 216 -10.28 16.45 -26.56
CA GLY A 216 -11.53 16.72 -25.85
C GLY A 216 -11.76 15.84 -24.62
N THR A 217 -11.15 16.21 -23.49
CA THR A 217 -11.72 16.27 -22.13
C THR A 217 -10.61 16.35 -21.08
N GLY A 218 -10.37 17.57 -20.59
CA GLY A 218 -9.80 17.82 -19.26
C GLY A 218 -8.37 18.38 -19.21
N GLU A 219 -8.13 19.53 -19.84
CA GLU A 219 -7.56 20.66 -19.06
C GLU A 219 -8.57 21.09 -17.98
#